data_AF-A0A815AZY8-F1
#
_entry.id   AF-A0A815AZY8-F1
#
_cell.length_a   1.000
_cell.length_b   1.000
_cell.length_c   1.000
_cell.angle_alpha   90.00
_cell.angle_beta   90.00
_cell.angle_gamma   90.00
#
_symmetry.space_group_name_H-M   'P 1'
#
loop_
_entity.id
_entity.type
_entity.pdbx_description
1 polymer ?
#
loop_
_entity_poly.entity_id
_entity_poly.type
_entity_poly.pdbx_seq_one_letter_code
_entity_poly.pdbx_strand_id
1 'polypeptide(L)'
;MTKKDFQLIRCLFVQDIIFIIFTTLISTFYVFDAITKYQNGTILEQAIRNFLYYFMTFLYSTSYSVNIFVFMIVSKAFRHELKRTIYKIIGKDLVPIREEENHERDNVEMNVVSIIELPA
;
A
#
# COMPACT_ATOMS: atom_id res chain seq x y z
N MET A 1 3.68 -6.45 24.35
CA MET A 1 3.27 -5.85 23.05
C MET A 1 2.76 -6.97 22.17
N THR A 2 1.55 -6.83 21.64
CA THR A 2 0.86 -7.89 20.91
C THR A 2 1.40 -7.98 19.48
N LYS A 3 1.43 -9.18 18.87
CA LYS A 3 1.91 -9.39 17.49
C LYS A 3 1.24 -8.46 16.45
N LYS A 4 0.01 -8.03 16.74
CA LYS A 4 -0.78 -7.06 15.96
C LYS A 4 -0.14 -5.67 15.93
N ASP A 5 0.43 -5.22 17.04
CA ASP A 5 1.07 -3.90 17.15
C ASP A 5 2.34 -3.84 16.31
N PHE A 6 3.10 -4.93 16.25
CA PHE A 6 4.28 -5.05 15.40
C PHE A 6 3.97 -4.95 13.90
N GLN A 7 2.84 -5.51 13.48
CA GLN A 7 2.42 -5.45 12.07
C GLN A 7 1.95 -4.04 11.69
N LEU A 8 1.26 -3.35 12.61
CA LEU A 8 0.84 -1.97 12.42
C LEU A 8 2.04 -1.03 12.33
N ILE A 9 3.03 -1.18 13.21
CA ILE A 9 4.27 -0.40 13.19
C ILE A 9 5.03 -0.59 11.87
N ARG A 10 5.13 -1.83 11.38
CA ARG A 10 5.77 -2.10 10.07
C ARG A 10 5.02 -1.46 8.91
N CYS A 11 3.69 -1.47 8.95
CA CYS A 11 2.86 -0.81 7.94
C CYS A 11 3.07 0.70 7.94
N LEU A 12 3.09 1.31 9.13
CA LEU A 12 3.32 2.75 9.29
C LEU A 12 4.71 3.14 8.78
N PHE A 13 5.72 2.32 9.09
CA PHE A 13 7.11 2.55 8.65
C PHE A 13 7.27 2.50 7.13
N VAL A 14 6.64 1.52 6.47
CA VAL A 14 6.65 1.43 5.00
C VAL A 14 5.93 2.64 4.38
N GLN A 15 4.80 3.04 4.96
CA GLN A 15 4.08 4.22 4.50
C GLN A 15 4.94 5.49 4.65
N ASP A 16 5.64 5.65 5.78
CA ASP A 16 6.52 6.79 6.03
C ASP A 16 7.66 6.84 5.01
N ILE A 17 8.30 5.70 4.72
CA ILE A 17 9.35 5.63 3.68
C ILE A 17 8.81 6.06 2.32
N ILE A 18 7.67 5.51 1.92
CA ILE A 18 7.04 5.84 0.64
C ILE A 18 6.71 7.34 0.60
N PHE A 19 6.10 7.86 1.66
CA PHE A 19 5.73 9.27 1.77
C PHE A 19 6.95 10.20 1.68
N ILE A 20 8.03 9.89 2.40
CA ILE A 20 9.28 10.66 2.36
C ILE A 20 9.87 10.67 0.95
N ILE A 21 9.92 9.52 0.26
CA ILE A 21 10.47 9.41 -1.09
C ILE A 21 9.68 10.29 -2.07
N PHE A 22 8.35 10.14 -2.10
CA PHE A 22 7.49 10.92 -2.99
C PHE A 22 7.54 12.42 -2.67
N THR A 23 7.47 12.78 -1.39
CA THR A 23 7.50 14.19 -0.95
C THR A 23 8.84 14.84 -1.27
N THR A 24 9.95 14.14 -1.08
CA THR A 24 11.29 14.65 -1.39
C THR A 24 11.46 14.88 -2.88
N LEU A 25 11.02 13.93 -3.71
CA LEU A 25 11.11 14.03 -5.17
C LEU A 25 10.28 15.21 -5.71
N ILE A 26 9.04 15.34 -5.22
CA ILE A 26 8.14 16.43 -5.60
C ILE A 26 8.67 17.79 -5.15
N SER A 27 9.14 17.88 -3.90
CA SER A 27 9.71 19.12 -3.34
C SER A 27 10.95 19.55 -4.12
N THR A 28 11.83 18.61 -4.47
CA THR A 28 13.03 18.88 -5.28
C THR A 28 12.65 19.43 -6.65
N PHE A 29 11.63 18.84 -7.29
CA PHE A 29 11.12 19.35 -8.56
C PHE A 29 10.58 20.79 -8.43
N TYR A 30 9.75 21.08 -7.42
CA TYR A 30 9.21 22.43 -7.23
C TYR A 30 10.28 23.48 -6.91
N VAL A 31 11.30 23.12 -6.13
CA VAL A 31 12.44 24.01 -5.86
C VAL A 31 13.21 24.29 -7.15
N PHE A 32 13.52 23.25 -7.93
CA PHE A 32 14.17 23.40 -9.23
C PHE A 32 13.34 24.27 -10.19
N ASP A 33 12.03 24.03 -10.24
CA ASP A 33 11.08 24.79 -11.04
C ASP A 33 11.07 26.26 -10.65
N ALA A 34 11.04 26.56 -9.34
CA ALA A 34 11.04 27.92 -8.82
C ALA A 34 12.33 28.69 -9.17
N ILE A 35 13.48 28.03 -9.11
CA ILE A 35 14.80 28.63 -9.44
C ILE A 35 14.90 28.90 -10.94
N THR A 36 14.40 27.99 -11.77
CA THR A 36 14.54 28.06 -13.24
C THR A 36 13.41 28.80 -13.94
N LYS A 37 12.36 29.24 -13.20
CA LYS A 37 11.16 29.86 -13.75
C LYS A 37 11.40 31.08 -14.63
N TYR A 38 12.45 31.85 -14.36
CA TYR A 38 12.79 33.07 -15.08
C TYR A 38 13.87 32.90 -16.14
N GLN A 39 14.39 31.67 -16.32
CA GLN A 39 15.29 31.39 -17.43
C GLN A 39 14.45 31.22 -18.70
N ASN A 40 14.74 32.05 -19.70
CA ASN A 40 14.14 31.93 -21.02
C ASN A 40 14.70 30.69 -21.72
N GLY A 41 14.04 29.55 -21.49
CA GLY A 41 14.32 28.31 -22.19
C GLY A 41 13.77 28.31 -23.61
N THR A 42 14.22 27.35 -24.41
CA THR A 42 13.65 27.06 -25.72
C THR A 42 12.21 26.54 -25.61
N ILE A 43 11.44 26.60 -26.72
CA ILE A 43 10.06 26.08 -26.76
C ILE A 43 10.00 24.60 -26.32
N LEU A 44 11.02 23.81 -26.68
CA LEU A 44 11.13 22.40 -26.29
C LEU A 44 11.28 22.25 -24.76
N GLU A 45 12.17 23.02 -24.14
CA GLU A 45 12.36 22.99 -22.68
C GLU A 45 11.09 23.38 -21.95
N GLN A 46 10.35 24.36 -22.47
CA GLN A 46 9.09 24.78 -21.89
C GLN A 46 8.00 23.69 -22.00
N ALA A 47 7.97 22.95 -23.10
CA ALA A 47 7.09 21.80 -23.26
C ALA A 47 7.45 20.65 -22.29
N ILE A 48 8.74 20.33 -22.14
CA ILE A 48 9.22 19.32 -21.19
C ILE A 48 8.88 19.72 -19.76
N ARG A 49 9.09 20.99 -19.41
CA ARG A 49 8.79 21.54 -18.08
C ARG A 49 7.29 21.46 -17.77
N ASN A 50 6.43 21.84 -18.72
CA ASN A 50 4.98 21.70 -18.55
C ASN A 50 4.56 20.23 -18.39
N PHE A 51 5.12 19.32 -19.19
CA PHE A 51 4.84 17.89 -19.04
C PHE A 51 5.23 17.38 -17.65
N LEU A 52 6.46 17.69 -17.20
CA LEU A 52 6.93 17.33 -15.87
C LEU A 52 6.06 17.93 -14.76
N TYR A 53 5.62 19.17 -14.91
CA TYR A 53 4.74 19.82 -13.94
C TYR A 53 3.40 19.09 -13.81
N TYR A 54 2.74 18.78 -14.92
CA TYR A 54 1.48 18.02 -14.90
C TYR A 54 1.68 16.60 -14.37
N PHE A 55 2.78 15.95 -14.76
CA PHE A 55 3.11 14.62 -14.29
C PHE A 55 3.37 14.58 -12.77
N MET A 56 4.11 15.54 -12.23
CA MET A 56 4.36 15.66 -10.79
C MET A 56 3.07 16.01 -10.02
N THR A 57 2.23 16.87 -10.58
CA THR A 57 0.91 17.18 -10.00
C THR A 57 0.01 15.95 -9.95
N PHE A 58 0.00 15.15 -11.03
CA PHE A 58 -0.71 13.89 -11.09
C PHE A 58 -0.16 12.88 -10.06
N LEU A 59 1.15 12.75 -9.95
CA LEU A 59 1.82 11.91 -8.96
C LEU A 59 1.48 12.34 -7.52
N TYR A 60 1.48 13.65 -7.24
CA TYR A 60 1.11 14.19 -5.94
C TYR A 60 -0.33 13.85 -5.58
N SER A 61 -1.28 14.11 -6.49
CA SER A 61 -2.69 13.77 -6.30
C SER A 61 -2.90 12.26 -6.13
N THR A 62 -2.12 11.44 -6.85
CA THR A 62 -2.19 9.98 -6.76
C THR A 62 -1.56 9.48 -5.46
N SER A 63 -0.49 10.09 -4.97
CA SER A 63 0.18 9.73 -3.71
C SER A 63 -0.78 9.75 -2.51
N TYR A 64 -1.69 10.73 -2.47
CA TYR A 64 -2.76 10.74 -1.47
C TYR A 64 -3.67 9.52 -1.54
N SER A 65 -3.99 9.05 -2.74
CA SER A 65 -4.79 7.85 -2.98
C SER A 65 -4.01 6.56 -2.70
N VAL A 66 -2.70 6.56 -2.96
CA VAL A 66 -1.79 5.41 -2.75
C VAL A 66 -1.70 5.00 -1.28
N ASN A 67 -1.90 5.91 -0.33
CA ASN A 67 -1.97 5.57 1.09
C ASN A 67 -2.98 4.44 1.36
N ILE A 68 -4.17 4.50 0.75
CA ILE A 68 -5.21 3.46 0.90
C ILE A 68 -4.74 2.12 0.32
N PHE A 69 -4.02 2.15 -0.81
CA PHE A 69 -3.47 0.95 -1.44
C PHE A 69 -2.33 0.34 -0.63
N VAL A 70 -1.45 1.16 -0.04
CA VAL A 70 -0.38 0.69 0.86
C VAL A 70 -0.98 0.00 2.09
N PHE A 71 -2.01 0.58 2.70
CA PHE A 71 -2.73 -0.07 3.80
C PHE A 71 -3.39 -1.39 3.39
N MET A 72 -3.99 -1.45 2.20
CA MET A 72 -4.55 -2.69 1.66
C MET A 72 -3.49 -3.76 1.38
N ILE A 73 -2.31 -3.41 0.87
CA ILE A 73 -1.29 -4.41 0.49
C ILE A 73 -0.55 -4.94 1.73
N VAL A 74 -0.13 -4.06 2.64
CA VAL A 74 0.79 -4.43 3.73
C VAL A 74 0.05 -5.08 4.90
N SER A 75 -1.17 -4.65 5.20
CA SER A 75 -1.88 -5.12 6.39
C SER A 75 -2.93 -6.18 6.05
N LYS A 76 -2.61 -7.46 6.34
CA LYS A 76 -3.61 -8.56 6.32
C LYS A 76 -4.78 -8.24 7.26
N ALA A 77 -4.50 -7.69 8.45
CA ALA A 77 -5.52 -7.30 9.42
C ALA A 77 -6.43 -6.19 8.89
N PHE A 78 -5.87 -5.20 8.18
CA PHE A 78 -6.65 -4.11 7.58
C PHE A 78 -7.53 -4.61 6.44
N ARG A 79 -7.02 -5.49 5.57
CA ARG A 79 -7.84 -6.16 4.54
C ARG A 79 -9.02 -6.91 5.15
N HIS A 80 -8.79 -7.61 6.24
CA HIS A 80 -9.84 -8.35 6.92
C HIS A 80 -10.89 -7.42 7.54
N GLU A 81 -10.48 -6.36 8.26
CA GLU A 81 -11.42 -5.37 8.83
C GLU A 81 -12.16 -4.59 7.74
N LEU A 82 -11.51 -4.27 6.62
CA LEU A 82 -12.14 -3.61 5.48
C LEU A 82 -13.16 -4.53 4.80
N LYS A 83 -12.82 -5.81 4.60
CA LYS A 83 -13.77 -6.85 4.15
C LYS A 83 -14.94 -6.94 5.12
N ARG A 84 -14.68 -7.01 6.43
CA ARG A 84 -15.73 -7.03 7.48
C ARG A 84 -16.66 -5.83 7.42
N THR A 85 -16.10 -4.64 7.24
CA THR A 85 -16.86 -3.39 7.15
C THR A 85 -17.72 -3.37 5.88
N ILE A 86 -17.16 -3.76 4.73
CA ILE A 86 -17.90 -3.85 3.46
C ILE A 86 -19.04 -4.86 3.54
N TYR A 87 -18.81 -6.04 4.09
CA TYR A 87 -19.85 -7.06 4.24
C TYR A 87 -20.95 -6.63 5.21
N LYS A 88 -20.61 -5.91 6.29
CA LYS A 88 -21.58 -5.31 7.21
C LYS A 88 -22.46 -4.26 6.50
N ILE A 89 -21.88 -3.46 5.59
CA ILE A 89 -22.62 -2.50 4.76
C ILE A 89 -23.53 -3.22 3.76
N ILE A 90 -23.08 -4.34 3.20
CA ILE A 90 -23.83 -5.16 2.24
C ILE A 90 -24.86 -6.08 2.93
N GLY A 91 -24.90 -6.11 4.27
CA GLY A 91 -25.85 -6.91 5.04
C GLY A 91 -25.58 -8.42 4.97
N LYS A 92 -24.35 -8.83 4.63
CA LYS A 92 -23.92 -10.24 4.65
C LYS A 92 -23.13 -10.52 5.92
N ASP A 93 -23.59 -11.46 6.74
CA ASP A 93 -22.85 -11.95 7.89
C ASP A 93 -21.55 -12.64 7.44
N LEU A 94 -20.44 -12.26 8.10
CA LEU A 94 -19.13 -12.89 7.90
C LEU A 94 -18.82 -13.81 9.07
N VAL A 95 -18.36 -15.00 8.72
CA VAL A 95 -17.76 -15.98 9.62
C VAL A 95 -16.52 -15.35 10.30
N PRO A 96 -16.40 -15.42 11.64
CA PRO A 96 -15.29 -14.80 12.37
C PRO A 96 -13.95 -15.54 12.17
N ILE A 97 -12.87 -14.76 12.11
CA ILE A 97 -11.43 -15.12 11.92
C ILE A 97 -10.95 -16.40 12.62
N ARG A 98 -11.56 -16.77 13.75
CA ARG A 98 -11.13 -17.95 14.51
C ARG A 98 -11.27 -19.25 13.72
N GLU A 99 -12.18 -19.28 12.74
CA GLU A 99 -12.39 -20.45 11.89
C GLU A 99 -11.44 -20.50 10.69
N GLU A 100 -11.00 -19.37 10.12
CA GLU A 100 -10.04 -19.37 9.00
C GLU A 100 -8.63 -19.82 9.46
N GLU A 101 -8.13 -19.35 10.62
CA GLU A 101 -6.85 -19.82 11.17
C GLU A 101 -6.88 -21.30 11.58
N ASN A 102 -8.03 -21.80 12.03
CA ASN A 102 -8.20 -23.22 12.35
C ASN A 102 -8.31 -24.07 11.07
N HIS A 103 -9.04 -23.64 10.05
CA HIS A 103 -9.11 -24.34 8.77
C HIS A 103 -7.77 -24.38 8.02
N GLU A 104 -6.97 -23.32 8.10
CA GLU A 104 -5.64 -23.28 7.48
C GLU A 104 -4.66 -24.19 8.25
N ARG A 105 -4.77 -24.30 9.58
CA ARG A 105 -4.01 -25.29 10.37
C ARG A 105 -4.46 -26.72 10.14
N ASP A 106 -5.77 -26.97 10.10
CA ASP A 106 -6.33 -28.30 9.86
C ASP A 106 -5.97 -28.82 8.46
N ASN A 107 -5.96 -27.94 7.45
CA ASN A 107 -5.48 -28.29 6.11
C ASN A 107 -3.96 -28.57 6.07
N VAL A 108 -3.15 -27.84 6.85
CA VAL A 108 -1.71 -28.11 6.95
C VAL A 108 -1.44 -29.41 7.70
N GLU A 109 -2.14 -29.68 8.80
CA GLU A 109 -2.03 -30.96 9.53
C GLU A 109 -2.49 -32.15 8.68
N MET A 110 -3.62 -32.04 7.97
CA MET A 110 -4.06 -33.10 7.04
C MET A 110 -3.04 -33.36 5.93
N ASN A 111 -2.39 -32.33 5.42
CA ASN A 111 -1.39 -32.48 4.37
C ASN A 111 -0.06 -33.04 4.89
N VAL A 112 0.29 -32.78 6.16
CA VAL A 112 1.46 -33.41 6.81
C VAL A 112 1.19 -34.88 7.12
N VAL A 113 -0.01 -35.22 7.60
CA VAL A 113 -0.41 -36.61 7.87
C VAL A 113 -0.45 -37.44 6.59
N SER A 114 -0.98 -36.90 5.49
CA SER A 114 -1.01 -37.61 4.20
C SER A 114 0.38 -37.86 3.60
N ILE A 115 1.36 -36.99 3.87
CA ILE A 115 2.76 -37.19 3.45
C ILE A 115 3.45 -38.30 4.28
N ILE A 116 3.08 -38.47 5.55
CA ILE A 116 3.65 -39.48 6.45
C ILE A 116 3.07 -40.89 6.17
N GLU A 117 1.84 -40.97 5.65
CA GLU A 117 1.17 -42.24 5.33
C GLU A 117 1.46 -42.81 3.94
N LEU A 118 2.37 -42.22 3.14
CA LEU A 118 2.83 -42.87 1.89
C LEU A 118 3.84 -43.99 2.22
N PRO A 119 3.52 -45.28 2.01
CA PRO A 119 4.52 -46.33 2.08
C PRO A 119 5.49 -46.20 0.90
N ALA A 120 6.79 -46.37 1.20
CA ALA A 120 7.88 -46.44 0.23
C ALA A 120 7.74 -47.62 -0.75
#